data_AF-A0A9X7V7V7-F1
#
_entry.id   AF-A0A9X7V7V7-F1
#
_cell.length_a   1.000
_cell.length_b   1.000
_cell.length_c   1.000
_cell.angle_alpha   90.00
_cell.angle_beta   90.00
_cell.angle_gamma   90.00
#
_symmetry.space_group_name_H-M   'P 1'
#
loop_
_entity.id
_entity.type
_entity.pdbx_description
1 polymer ?
#
loop_
_entity_poly.entity_id
_entity_poly.type
_entity_poly.pdbx_seq_one_letter_code
_entity_poly.pdbx_strand_id
1 'polypeptide(L)'
;MKRTLLLGSSLLLGACTQHDTASYTEAAGAPKRAETQALEAGARLLQGKAPLNAVSAYLNGFHFYSGDMDGQMEAHHYVTRLNEDVMQAVIYDGNGRDAKLMGVEYIISARLFEGLPDEEKKLWHSHDYEVKSGTLVAPGLPQLAEKALLEQLVTTYGKTWHTWHTDRDKALPYGIPALMMGFTADGQLDPALEAARDRRLGVDTGASRRARASIAQPPVDPLANAWEHGEVIRLQRVRLSAEPPQADEIGPAEVHERGKLGEQLQRSGVP
;
A
#
# COMPACT_ATOMS: atom_id res chain seq x y z
N MET A 1 -38.21 -40.77 31.21
CA MET A 1 -37.09 -40.49 30.29
C MET A 1 -37.04 -39.00 30.03
N LYS A 2 -36.08 -38.27 30.62
CA LYS A 2 -35.96 -36.81 30.49
C LYS A 2 -35.15 -36.47 29.24
N ARG A 3 -35.72 -35.66 28.34
CA ARG A 3 -35.05 -35.10 27.16
C ARG A 3 -34.36 -33.81 27.58
N THR A 4 -33.03 -33.75 27.44
CA THR A 4 -32.23 -32.54 27.64
C THR A 4 -32.07 -31.85 26.29
N LEU A 5 -32.66 -30.66 26.11
CA LEU A 5 -32.33 -29.77 25.00
C LEU A 5 -31.01 -29.05 25.31
N LEU A 6 -30.01 -29.21 24.46
CA LEU A 6 -28.86 -28.30 24.41
C LEU A 6 -29.26 -27.05 23.62
N LEU A 7 -29.23 -25.90 24.28
CA LEU A 7 -29.31 -24.58 23.65
C LEU A 7 -27.90 -24.24 23.12
N GLY A 8 -27.75 -24.13 21.80
CA GLY A 8 -26.53 -23.61 21.18
C GLY A 8 -26.45 -22.10 21.32
N SER A 9 -25.43 -21.59 22.02
CA SER A 9 -25.10 -20.16 22.03
C SER A 9 -24.37 -19.80 20.75
N SER A 10 -25.07 -19.12 19.84
CA SER A 10 -24.45 -18.45 18.69
C SER A 10 -23.77 -17.17 19.18
N LEU A 11 -22.44 -17.18 19.27
CA LEU A 11 -21.63 -15.98 19.42
C LEU A 11 -21.73 -15.16 18.13
N LEU A 12 -22.50 -14.09 18.16
CA LEU A 12 -22.49 -13.04 17.14
C LEU A 12 -21.17 -12.27 17.29
N LEU A 13 -20.17 -12.64 16.50
CA LEU A 13 -19.01 -11.80 16.26
C LEU A 13 -19.52 -10.52 15.60
N GLY A 14 -19.52 -9.41 16.34
CA GLY A 14 -19.80 -8.10 15.77
C GLY A 14 -18.76 -7.83 14.69
N ALA A 15 -19.19 -7.87 13.43
CA ALA A 15 -18.37 -7.40 12.33
C ALA A 15 -18.17 -5.90 12.54
N CYS A 16 -16.96 -5.50 12.94
CA CYS A 16 -16.56 -4.11 12.84
C CYS A 16 -16.77 -3.71 11.38
N THR A 17 -17.65 -2.75 11.13
CA THR A 17 -17.89 -2.22 9.79
C THR A 17 -16.63 -1.50 9.32
N GLN A 18 -15.80 -2.20 8.55
CA GLN A 18 -14.73 -1.58 7.79
C GLN A 18 -15.36 -0.70 6.71
N HIS A 19 -15.07 0.60 6.71
CA HIS A 19 -15.50 1.48 5.62
C HIS A 19 -14.45 1.50 4.51
N ASP A 20 -14.92 1.66 3.27
CA ASP A 20 -14.04 1.73 2.12
C ASP A 20 -13.36 3.11 2.01
N THR A 21 -12.05 3.11 1.78
CA THR A 21 -11.30 4.21 1.18
C THR A 21 -11.65 4.28 -0.30
N ALA A 22 -12.29 5.38 -0.69
CA ALA A 22 -12.54 5.71 -2.08
C ALA A 22 -11.24 6.13 -2.78
N SER A 23 -11.18 5.87 -4.08
CA SER A 23 -10.06 6.27 -4.94
C SER A 23 -9.86 7.79 -4.98
N TYR A 24 -8.60 8.24 -5.11
CA TYR A 24 -8.28 9.67 -5.19
C TYR A 24 -8.73 10.31 -6.50
N THR A 25 -8.85 9.52 -7.57
CA THR A 25 -9.21 10.03 -8.90
C THR A 25 -10.30 9.20 -9.57
N GLU A 26 -10.92 9.76 -10.60
CA GLU A 26 -11.74 9.00 -11.53
C GLU A 26 -10.91 8.69 -12.78
N ALA A 27 -10.95 7.43 -13.22
CA ALA A 27 -10.24 7.05 -14.43
C ALA A 27 -10.90 7.71 -15.65
N ALA A 28 -10.10 8.31 -16.54
CA ALA A 28 -10.64 8.93 -17.75
C ALA A 28 -11.30 7.89 -18.67
N GLY A 29 -12.42 8.26 -19.30
CA GLY A 29 -13.11 7.44 -20.29
C GLY A 29 -14.63 7.43 -20.13
N ALA A 30 -15.31 6.71 -21.03
CA ALA A 30 -16.76 6.52 -20.96
C ALA A 30 -17.12 5.39 -19.98
N PRO A 31 -18.31 5.44 -19.33
CA PRO A 31 -18.80 4.33 -18.52
C PRO A 31 -18.89 3.01 -19.30
N LYS A 32 -18.76 1.88 -18.58
CA LYS A 32 -18.90 0.55 -19.18
C LYS A 32 -20.30 0.36 -19.78
N ARG A 33 -20.35 -0.09 -21.04
CA ARG A 33 -21.59 -0.50 -21.70
C ARG A 33 -22.15 -1.78 -21.08
N ALA A 34 -23.46 -2.02 -21.23
CA ALA A 34 -24.11 -3.24 -20.76
C ALA A 34 -23.46 -4.52 -21.33
N GLU A 35 -23.04 -4.47 -22.59
CA GLU A 35 -22.30 -5.55 -23.25
C GLU A 35 -20.97 -5.85 -22.54
N THR A 36 -20.18 -4.83 -22.20
CA THR A 36 -18.93 -4.99 -21.45
C THR A 36 -19.17 -5.61 -20.08
N GLN A 37 -20.24 -5.18 -19.38
CA GLN A 37 -20.59 -5.74 -18.07
C GLN A 37 -20.99 -7.23 -18.19
N ALA A 38 -21.74 -7.61 -19.23
CA ALA A 38 -22.11 -9.00 -19.49
C ALA A 38 -20.88 -9.88 -19.80
N LEU A 39 -19.96 -9.37 -20.64
CA LEU A 39 -18.69 -10.05 -20.92
C LEU A 39 -17.84 -10.25 -19.67
N GLU A 40 -17.72 -9.22 -18.82
CA GLU A 40 -17.01 -9.32 -17.54
C GLU A 40 -17.67 -10.32 -16.59
N ALA A 41 -19.00 -10.38 -16.53
CA ALA A 41 -19.72 -11.36 -15.72
C ALA A 41 -19.44 -12.79 -16.20
N GLY A 42 -19.46 -13.04 -17.51
CA GLY A 42 -19.07 -14.31 -18.10
C GLY A 42 -17.63 -14.71 -17.76
N ALA A 43 -16.68 -13.78 -17.91
CA ALA A 43 -15.28 -14.02 -17.56
C ALA A 43 -15.10 -14.34 -16.07
N ARG A 44 -15.83 -13.65 -15.17
CA ARG A 44 -15.81 -13.94 -13.73
C ARG A 44 -16.28 -15.36 -13.39
N LEU A 45 -17.22 -15.91 -14.16
CA LEU A 45 -17.75 -17.27 -13.97
C LEU A 45 -16.88 -18.34 -14.60
N LEU A 46 -16.28 -18.05 -15.76
CA LEU A 46 -15.62 -19.06 -16.60
C LEU A 46 -14.10 -19.11 -16.45
N GLN A 47 -13.45 -18.01 -16.06
CA GLN A 47 -11.99 -17.94 -15.98
C GLN A 47 -11.49 -18.12 -14.54
N GLY A 48 -10.45 -18.94 -14.39
CA GLY A 48 -9.75 -19.12 -13.13
C GLY A 48 -8.95 -17.88 -12.74
N LYS A 49 -8.92 -17.57 -11.44
CA LYS A 49 -8.23 -16.40 -10.87
C LYS A 49 -7.22 -16.80 -9.80
N ALA A 50 -6.52 -17.91 -10.01
CA ALA A 50 -5.66 -18.52 -8.99
C ALA A 50 -4.69 -17.51 -8.31
N PRO A 51 -4.00 -16.60 -9.04
CA PRO A 51 -3.13 -15.61 -8.38
C PRO A 51 -3.90 -14.62 -7.50
N LEU A 52 -5.06 -14.13 -7.95
CA LEU A 52 -5.87 -13.18 -7.16
C LEU A 52 -6.49 -13.87 -5.94
N ASN A 53 -6.83 -15.15 -6.05
CA ASN A 53 -7.34 -15.95 -4.95
C ASN A 53 -6.26 -16.33 -3.92
N ALA A 54 -4.97 -16.14 -4.25
CA ALA A 54 -3.85 -16.39 -3.34
C ALA A 54 -3.53 -15.20 -2.42
N VAL A 55 -4.11 -14.02 -2.70
CA VAL A 55 -4.03 -12.85 -1.80
C VAL A 55 -4.63 -13.24 -0.46
N SER A 56 -3.80 -13.20 0.58
CA SER A 56 -4.13 -13.76 1.91
C SER A 56 -4.14 -12.72 3.02
N ALA A 57 -3.62 -11.51 2.77
CA ALA A 57 -3.66 -10.42 3.72
C ALA A 57 -3.96 -9.08 3.03
N TYR A 58 -4.64 -8.21 3.77
CA TYR A 58 -4.85 -6.82 3.43
C TYR A 58 -4.18 -5.96 4.50
N LEU A 59 -3.25 -5.12 4.07
CA LEU A 59 -2.57 -4.15 4.92
C LEU A 59 -2.88 -2.73 4.42
N ASN A 60 -2.89 -1.79 5.36
CA ASN A 60 -3.02 -0.38 5.06
C ASN A 60 -1.90 0.36 5.78
N GLY A 61 -1.12 1.11 5.00
CA GLY A 61 0.00 1.91 5.48
C GLY A 61 0.12 3.20 4.69
N PHE A 62 1.28 3.83 4.76
CA PHE A 62 1.55 5.08 4.08
C PHE A 62 2.89 5.01 3.38
N HIS A 63 2.98 5.62 2.21
CA HIS A 63 4.22 5.81 1.51
C HIS A 63 4.52 7.30 1.36
N PHE A 64 5.75 7.60 0.94
CA PHE A 64 6.10 8.88 0.32
C PHE A 64 7.05 8.66 -0.87
N TYR A 65 7.13 9.64 -1.77
CA TYR A 65 8.03 9.56 -2.93
C TYR A 65 9.49 9.71 -2.51
N SER A 66 10.39 8.86 -2.99
CA SER A 66 11.83 9.00 -2.75
C SER A 66 12.33 10.43 -3.08
N GLY A 67 12.82 11.13 -2.05
CA GLY A 67 13.29 12.53 -2.09
C GLY A 67 12.20 13.60 -2.12
N ASP A 68 10.94 13.27 -1.86
CA ASP A 68 9.80 14.18 -1.78
C ASP A 68 8.87 13.71 -0.64
N MET A 69 9.31 13.98 0.60
CA MET A 69 8.59 13.60 1.84
C MET A 69 7.23 14.29 1.98
N ASP A 70 7.02 15.42 1.32
CA ASP A 70 5.72 16.11 1.32
C ASP A 70 4.70 15.40 0.41
N GLY A 71 5.16 14.60 -0.55
CA GLY A 71 4.32 13.74 -1.37
C GLY A 71 3.97 12.45 -0.63
N GLN A 72 3.04 12.53 0.33
CA GLN A 72 2.59 11.38 1.13
C GLN A 72 1.24 10.86 0.65
N MET A 73 0.98 9.57 0.84
CA MET A 73 -0.28 8.94 0.46
C MET A 73 -0.55 7.71 1.30
N GLU A 74 -1.83 7.38 1.45
CA GLU A 74 -2.26 6.07 1.94
C GLU A 74 -2.10 5.01 0.85
N ALA A 75 -1.65 3.82 1.25
CA ALA A 75 -1.41 2.68 0.38
C ALA A 75 -2.15 1.44 0.89
N HIS A 76 -2.87 0.78 -0.03
CA HIS A 76 -3.68 -0.41 0.26
C HIS A 76 -3.03 -1.65 -0.35
N HIS A 77 -2.37 -2.45 0.49
CA HIS A 77 -1.59 -3.61 0.07
C HIS A 77 -2.41 -4.88 0.13
N TYR A 78 -2.55 -5.55 -1.02
CA TYR A 78 -3.16 -6.86 -1.15
C TYR A 78 -2.05 -7.89 -1.33
N VAL A 79 -1.70 -8.56 -0.23
CA VAL A 79 -0.46 -9.31 -0.07
C VAL A 79 -0.68 -10.80 -0.36
N THR A 80 0.22 -11.36 -1.15
CA THR A 80 0.40 -12.80 -1.31
C THR A 80 1.75 -13.20 -0.72
N ARG A 81 1.74 -14.14 0.23
CA ARG A 81 2.95 -14.78 0.73
C ARG A 81 3.37 -15.88 -0.24
N LEU A 82 4.53 -15.73 -0.88
CA LEU A 82 5.07 -16.73 -1.81
C LEU A 82 5.78 -17.86 -1.05
N ASN A 83 6.48 -17.50 0.03
CA ASN A 83 7.09 -18.41 0.99
C ASN A 83 7.33 -17.65 2.32
N GLU A 84 8.02 -18.25 3.28
CA GLU A 84 8.28 -17.62 4.58
C GLU A 84 9.12 -16.32 4.48
N ASP A 85 9.97 -16.21 3.46
CA ASP A 85 10.91 -15.11 3.30
C ASP A 85 10.51 -14.09 2.22
N VAL A 86 9.52 -14.38 1.38
CA VAL A 86 9.15 -13.54 0.24
C VAL A 86 7.64 -13.37 0.18
N MET A 87 7.21 -12.12 0.16
CA MET A 87 5.84 -11.70 -0.12
C MET A 87 5.84 -10.70 -1.28
N GLN A 88 4.68 -10.56 -1.91
CA GLN A 88 4.44 -9.56 -2.92
C GLN A 88 3.06 -8.94 -2.69
N ALA A 89 2.94 -7.65 -2.93
CA ALA A 89 1.70 -6.92 -2.82
C ALA A 89 1.34 -6.25 -4.13
N VAL A 90 0.04 -6.27 -4.44
CA VAL A 90 -0.55 -5.32 -5.38
C VAL A 90 -1.09 -4.16 -4.56
N ILE A 91 -0.72 -2.94 -4.92
CA ILE A 91 -1.06 -1.74 -4.15
C ILE A 91 -2.13 -0.94 -4.88
N TYR A 92 -3.17 -0.56 -4.15
CA TYR A 92 -4.26 0.28 -4.62
C TYR A 92 -4.34 1.60 -3.84
N ASP A 93 -5.04 2.57 -4.41
CA ASP A 93 -5.32 3.86 -3.78
C ASP A 93 -6.56 3.86 -2.88
N GLY A 94 -7.18 2.70 -2.72
CA GLY A 94 -8.35 2.46 -1.89
C GLY A 94 -8.58 0.96 -1.71
N ASN A 95 -9.56 0.59 -0.90
CA ASN A 95 -10.03 -0.80 -0.76
C ASN A 95 -11.42 -1.04 -1.36
N GLY A 96 -12.00 -0.02 -2.01
CA GLY A 96 -13.24 -0.13 -2.77
C GLY A 96 -13.09 -0.90 -4.09
N ARG A 97 -14.21 -1.32 -4.68
CA ARG A 97 -14.23 -2.10 -5.94
C ARG A 97 -13.72 -1.33 -7.16
N ASP A 98 -13.68 -0.01 -7.06
CA ASP A 98 -13.29 0.96 -8.08
C ASP A 98 -11.93 1.59 -7.80
N ALA A 99 -11.17 1.06 -6.82
CA ALA A 99 -9.83 1.49 -6.50
C ALA A 99 -8.88 1.28 -7.70
N LYS A 100 -7.93 2.21 -7.86
CA LYS A 100 -6.98 2.23 -8.97
C LYS A 100 -5.69 1.55 -8.52
N LEU A 101 -5.15 0.74 -9.42
CA LEU A 101 -3.84 0.11 -9.21
C LEU A 101 -2.78 1.21 -9.18
N MET A 102 -2.11 1.36 -8.04
CA MET A 102 -1.01 2.32 -7.87
C MET A 102 0.32 1.69 -8.20
N GLY A 103 0.56 0.44 -7.81
CA GLY A 103 1.89 -0.12 -7.86
C GLY A 103 2.00 -1.54 -7.32
N VAL A 104 3.25 -1.92 -7.08
CA VAL A 104 3.60 -3.21 -6.47
C VAL A 104 4.64 -3.00 -5.39
N GLU A 105 4.66 -3.93 -4.45
CA GLU A 105 5.73 -4.06 -3.47
C GLU A 105 6.22 -5.50 -3.41
N TYR A 106 7.53 -5.64 -3.28
CA TYR A 106 8.16 -6.89 -2.89
C TYR A 106 8.65 -6.77 -1.46
N ILE A 107 8.32 -7.76 -0.64
CA ILE A 107 8.67 -7.79 0.78
C ILE A 107 9.56 -9.00 1.01
N ILE A 108 10.73 -8.78 1.60
CA ILE A 108 11.67 -9.86 1.90
C ILE A 108 12.09 -9.87 3.37
N SER A 109 12.45 -11.05 3.88
CA SER A 109 13.02 -11.20 5.21
C SER A 109 14.39 -10.52 5.30
N ALA A 110 14.78 -10.09 6.52
CA ALA A 110 16.11 -9.59 6.80
C ALA A 110 17.24 -10.52 6.32
N ARG A 111 17.02 -11.84 6.37
CA ARG A 111 17.97 -12.85 5.89
C ARG A 111 18.24 -12.74 4.39
N LEU A 112 17.20 -12.53 3.58
CA LEU A 112 17.38 -12.33 2.14
C LEU A 112 17.92 -10.94 1.85
N PHE A 113 17.47 -9.94 2.60
CA PHE A 113 17.95 -8.57 2.48
C PHE A 113 19.47 -8.45 2.68
N GLU A 114 20.01 -9.11 3.72
CA GLU A 114 21.44 -9.09 4.04
C GLU A 114 22.31 -9.51 2.84
N GLY A 115 21.84 -10.47 2.04
CA GLY A 115 22.52 -11.00 0.86
C GLY A 115 22.33 -10.18 -0.43
N LEU A 116 21.57 -9.10 -0.40
CA LEU A 116 21.44 -8.22 -1.56
C LEU A 116 22.74 -7.42 -1.80
N PRO A 117 23.06 -7.08 -3.06
CA PRO A 117 24.11 -6.10 -3.35
C PRO A 117 23.83 -4.75 -2.68
N ASP A 118 24.88 -4.06 -2.23
CA ASP A 118 24.74 -2.79 -1.51
C ASP A 118 23.92 -1.73 -2.27
N GLU A 119 24.13 -1.60 -3.59
CA GLU A 119 23.35 -0.67 -4.42
C GLU A 119 21.87 -1.07 -4.55
N GLU A 120 21.57 -2.37 -4.47
CA GLU A 120 20.20 -2.85 -4.49
C GLU A 120 19.51 -2.53 -3.16
N LYS A 121 20.19 -2.69 -2.01
CA LYS A 121 19.65 -2.41 -0.67
C LYS A 121 19.08 -0.99 -0.53
N LYS A 122 19.70 -0.02 -1.21
CA LYS A 122 19.28 1.39 -1.21
C LYS A 122 17.88 1.63 -1.79
N LEU A 123 17.35 0.67 -2.57
CA LEU A 123 15.99 0.71 -3.12
C LEU A 123 14.91 0.25 -2.13
N TRP A 124 15.28 -0.15 -0.92
CA TRP A 124 14.36 -0.77 0.03
C TRP A 124 14.22 0.10 1.29
N HIS A 125 13.04 0.00 1.91
CA HIS A 125 12.78 0.58 3.21
C HIS A 125 12.50 -0.52 4.25
N SER A 126 12.76 -0.23 5.52
CA SER A 126 12.46 -1.15 6.62
C SER A 126 11.01 -0.99 7.09
N HIS A 127 10.39 -2.08 7.51
CA HIS A 127 9.01 -2.07 8.04
C HIS A 127 8.93 -1.91 9.58
N ASP A 128 10.07 -1.81 10.26
CA ASP A 128 10.13 -1.84 11.72
C ASP A 128 9.36 -0.67 12.35
N TYR A 129 9.56 0.55 11.81
CA TYR A 129 8.92 1.74 12.33
C TYR A 129 7.41 1.71 12.10
N GLU A 130 6.95 1.47 10.87
CA GLU A 130 5.52 1.48 10.54
C GLU A 130 4.71 0.44 11.34
N VAL A 131 5.30 -0.73 11.61
CA VAL A 131 4.69 -1.76 12.45
C VAL A 131 4.54 -1.26 13.88
N LYS A 132 5.63 -0.75 14.45
CA LYS A 132 5.70 -0.34 15.86
C LYS A 132 4.94 0.95 16.14
N SER A 133 5.00 1.90 15.22
CA SER A 133 4.37 3.22 15.33
C SER A 133 2.84 3.13 15.36
N GLY A 134 2.28 2.05 14.81
CA GLY A 134 0.85 1.85 14.61
C GLY A 134 0.36 2.29 13.23
N THR A 135 1.24 2.84 12.38
CA THR A 135 0.85 3.41 11.08
C THR A 135 0.54 2.34 10.05
N LEU A 136 1.17 1.15 10.12
CA LEU A 136 0.73 -0.04 9.37
C LEU A 136 -0.34 -0.80 10.16
N VAL A 137 -1.47 -1.10 9.53
CA VAL A 137 -2.58 -1.87 10.13
C VAL A 137 -3.06 -2.97 9.20
N ALA A 138 -3.74 -3.98 9.74
CA ALA A 138 -4.42 -5.04 8.99
C ALA A 138 -5.92 -5.00 9.32
N PRO A 139 -6.69 -4.09 8.69
CA PRO A 139 -8.08 -3.84 9.07
C PRO A 139 -8.94 -5.10 8.97
N GLY A 140 -9.92 -5.21 9.87
CA GLY A 140 -10.84 -6.35 9.94
C GLY A 140 -10.28 -7.58 10.67
N LEU A 141 -8.97 -7.64 10.95
CA LEU A 141 -8.41 -8.71 11.79
C LEU A 141 -8.63 -8.42 13.29
N PRO A 142 -8.92 -9.46 14.11
CA PRO A 142 -8.85 -9.33 15.56
C PRO A 142 -7.43 -8.93 16.00
N GLN A 143 -7.31 -8.10 17.04
CA GLN A 143 -6.03 -7.56 17.51
C GLN A 143 -4.93 -8.61 17.71
N LEU A 144 -5.27 -9.80 18.23
CA LEU A 144 -4.29 -10.89 18.41
C LEU A 144 -3.74 -11.40 17.08
N ALA A 145 -4.60 -11.55 16.07
CA ALA A 145 -4.21 -12.02 14.75
C ALA A 145 -3.43 -10.93 13.99
N GLU A 146 -3.87 -9.67 14.07
CA GLU A 146 -3.12 -8.54 13.52
C GLU A 146 -1.72 -8.49 14.13
N LYS A 147 -1.62 -8.53 15.46
CA LYS A 147 -0.32 -8.49 16.14
C LYS A 147 0.61 -9.61 15.67
N ALA A 148 0.11 -10.85 15.58
CA ALA A 148 0.89 -11.98 15.10
C ALA A 148 1.38 -11.79 13.64
N LEU A 149 0.54 -11.24 12.76
CA LEU A 149 0.93 -10.90 11.39
C LEU A 149 2.02 -9.83 11.37
N LEU A 150 1.86 -8.77 12.16
CA LEU A 150 2.81 -7.65 12.18
C LEU A 150 4.14 -8.00 12.86
N GLU A 151 4.14 -8.93 13.82
CA GLU A 151 5.37 -9.53 14.36
C GLU A 151 6.21 -10.22 13.28
N GLN A 152 5.57 -10.76 12.22
CA GLN A 152 6.30 -11.31 11.07
C GLN A 152 6.81 -10.24 10.11
N LEU A 153 6.22 -9.04 10.09
CA LEU A 153 6.58 -7.95 9.18
C LEU A 153 7.63 -7.02 9.76
N VAL A 154 7.74 -6.89 11.09
CA VAL A 154 8.65 -5.93 11.74
C VAL A 154 10.11 -6.10 11.31
N THR A 155 10.53 -7.30 10.92
CA THR A 155 11.91 -7.62 10.49
C THR A 155 12.08 -7.67 8.96
N THR A 156 11.11 -7.18 8.20
CA THR A 156 11.11 -7.28 6.73
C THR A 156 11.44 -5.94 6.09
N TYR A 157 11.81 -6.01 4.81
CA TYR A 157 12.14 -4.87 3.98
C TYR A 157 11.24 -4.85 2.75
N GLY A 158 10.77 -3.66 2.37
CA GLY A 158 9.89 -3.43 1.23
C GLY A 158 10.60 -2.68 0.09
N LYS A 159 10.41 -3.13 -1.15
CA LYS A 159 10.76 -2.37 -2.36
C LYS A 159 9.50 -2.07 -3.13
N THR A 160 9.14 -0.80 -3.19
CA THR A 160 7.84 -0.34 -3.67
C THR A 160 7.98 0.58 -4.86
N TRP A 161 7.27 0.26 -5.94
CA TRP A 161 7.21 1.07 -7.15
C TRP A 161 5.77 1.44 -7.47
N HIS A 162 5.48 2.74 -7.49
CA HIS A 162 4.19 3.25 -7.97
C HIS A 162 4.28 3.66 -9.44
N THR A 163 3.30 3.24 -10.23
CA THR A 163 3.14 3.53 -11.66
C THR A 163 1.94 4.43 -11.94
N TRP A 164 1.00 4.56 -11.00
CA TRP A 164 -0.10 5.51 -11.07
C TRP A 164 -0.14 6.39 -9.82
N HIS A 165 0.08 7.68 -10.03
CA HIS A 165 0.15 8.73 -9.00
C HIS A 165 -1.22 9.40 -8.83
N THR A 166 -2.23 8.65 -8.38
CA THR A 166 -3.62 9.13 -8.23
C THR A 166 -3.77 10.22 -7.16
N ASP A 167 -2.85 10.24 -6.19
CA ASP A 167 -2.66 11.27 -5.17
C ASP A 167 -2.39 12.67 -5.75
N ARG A 168 -1.99 12.73 -7.03
CA ARG A 168 -1.76 13.95 -7.82
C ARG A 168 -2.85 14.18 -8.89
N ASP A 169 -4.08 13.72 -8.62
CA ASP A 169 -5.29 13.87 -9.44
C ASP A 169 -5.16 13.38 -10.89
N LYS A 170 -4.22 12.46 -11.17
CA LYS A 170 -3.98 11.96 -12.51
C LYS A 170 -5.08 10.98 -12.95
N ALA A 171 -5.93 11.39 -13.89
CA ALA A 171 -7.00 10.54 -14.42
C ALA A 171 -6.50 9.32 -15.25
N LEU A 172 -5.20 9.28 -15.58
CA LEU A 172 -4.52 8.18 -16.28
C LEU A 172 -3.11 7.97 -15.68
N PRO A 173 -2.51 6.77 -15.79
CA PRO A 173 -1.17 6.48 -15.25
C PRO A 173 -0.05 7.03 -16.15
N TYR A 174 0.02 8.35 -16.34
CA TYR A 174 1.10 9.00 -17.10
C TYR A 174 2.26 9.45 -16.19
N GLY A 175 3.47 9.37 -16.76
CA GLY A 175 4.72 9.66 -16.08
C GLY A 175 5.57 8.39 -15.92
N ILE A 176 6.77 8.55 -15.37
CA ILE A 176 7.63 7.40 -15.05
C ILE A 176 7.22 6.79 -13.70
N PRO A 177 7.50 5.49 -13.48
CA PRO A 177 7.36 4.89 -12.16
C PRO A 177 8.22 5.61 -11.12
N ALA A 178 7.73 5.68 -9.89
CA ALA A 178 8.44 6.29 -8.77
C ALA A 178 8.75 5.25 -7.69
N LEU A 179 9.96 5.35 -7.14
CA LEU A 179 10.35 4.59 -5.94
C LEU A 179 9.65 5.22 -4.74
N MET A 180 9.02 4.37 -3.93
CA MET A 180 8.29 4.77 -2.74
C MET A 180 9.00 4.26 -1.49
N MET A 181 9.00 5.08 -0.45
CA MET A 181 9.67 4.80 0.82
C MET A 181 8.68 4.84 1.98
N GLY A 182 9.04 4.17 3.07
CA GLY A 182 8.32 4.18 4.34
C GLY A 182 8.94 5.15 5.36
N PHE A 183 8.12 5.55 6.33
CA PHE A 183 8.51 6.43 7.42
C PHE A 183 9.35 5.68 8.47
N THR A 184 10.23 6.40 9.15
CA THR A 184 11.22 5.83 10.08
C THR A 184 11.21 6.52 11.46
N ALA A 185 10.53 7.66 11.60
CA ALA A 185 10.49 8.42 12.84
C ALA A 185 9.19 9.23 13.03
N ASP A 186 8.92 9.59 14.29
CA ASP A 186 7.81 10.46 14.66
C ASP A 186 7.97 11.85 14.00
N GLY A 187 6.85 12.44 13.60
CA GLY A 187 6.80 13.78 12.99
C GLY A 187 7.07 13.81 11.48
N GLN A 188 7.30 12.67 10.83
CA GLN A 188 7.46 12.58 9.37
C GLN A 188 6.11 12.44 8.63
N LEU A 189 5.21 11.59 9.13
CA LEU A 189 3.87 11.40 8.58
C LEU A 189 2.97 12.59 8.90
N ASP A 190 2.20 13.07 7.91
CA ASP A 190 1.20 14.12 8.09
C ASP A 190 0.10 13.67 9.08
N PRO A 191 -0.04 14.34 10.23
CA PRO A 191 -1.05 13.97 11.22
C PRO A 191 -2.50 14.04 10.70
N ALA A 192 -2.78 14.91 9.72
CA ALA A 192 -4.10 15.01 9.12
C ALA A 192 -4.41 13.77 8.25
N LEU A 193 -3.41 13.25 7.54
CA LEU A 193 -3.52 12.04 6.74
C LEU A 193 -3.73 10.80 7.64
N GLU A 194 -2.93 10.68 8.70
CA GLU A 194 -3.10 9.62 9.72
C GLU A 194 -4.50 9.66 10.34
N ALA A 195 -4.93 10.83 10.82
CA ALA A 195 -6.24 10.98 11.45
C ALA A 195 -7.40 10.70 10.48
N ALA A 196 -7.25 11.02 9.20
CA ALA A 196 -8.24 10.72 8.16
C ALA A 196 -8.37 9.21 7.94
N ARG A 197 -7.24 8.49 7.84
CA ARG A 197 -7.22 7.03 7.77
C ARG A 197 -7.88 6.40 8.99
N ASP A 198 -7.50 6.83 10.19
CA ASP A 198 -8.00 6.28 11.45
C ASP A 198 -9.51 6.39 11.56
N ARG A 199 -10.07 7.56 11.24
CA ARG A 199 -11.53 7.76 11.21
C ARG A 199 -12.22 6.82 10.24
N ARG A 200 -11.66 6.65 9.03
CA ARG A 200 -12.31 5.88 7.96
C ARG A 200 -12.25 4.38 8.23
N LEU A 201 -11.09 3.86 8.63
CA LEU A 201 -10.91 2.45 8.91
C LEU A 201 -11.37 2.04 10.32
N GLY A 202 -11.73 3.02 11.17
CA GLY A 202 -12.16 2.76 12.55
C GLY A 202 -11.03 2.21 13.41
N VAL A 203 -9.80 2.66 13.17
CA VAL A 203 -8.60 2.26 13.90
C VAL A 203 -8.09 3.40 14.78
N ASP A 204 -7.31 3.06 15.81
CA ASP A 204 -6.63 4.02 16.68
C ASP A 204 -5.12 3.71 16.63
N THR A 205 -4.38 4.52 15.88
CA THR A 205 -2.93 4.37 15.69
C THR A 205 -2.18 4.39 17.03
N GLY A 206 -2.60 5.23 17.98
CA GLY A 206 -2.02 5.28 19.32
C GLY A 206 -2.29 4.02 20.13
N ALA A 207 -3.48 3.44 20.03
CA ALA A 207 -3.81 2.15 20.66
C ALA A 207 -3.02 1.00 20.01
N SER A 208 -2.88 1.00 18.69
CA SER A 208 -2.03 0.05 17.96
C SER A 208 -0.59 0.13 18.44
N ARG A 209 -0.01 1.33 18.54
CA ARG A 209 1.34 1.56 19.09
C ARG A 209 1.49 0.95 20.49
N ARG A 210 0.54 1.22 21.39
CA ARG A 210 0.55 0.68 22.76
C ARG A 210 0.44 -0.85 22.79
N ALA A 211 -0.44 -1.43 21.98
CA ALA A 211 -0.66 -2.87 21.91
C ALA A 211 0.57 -3.62 21.36
N ARG A 212 1.39 -2.94 20.56
CA ARG A 212 2.59 -3.47 19.91
C ARG A 212 3.89 -3.14 20.66
N ALA A 213 3.82 -2.50 21.83
CA ALA A 213 5.00 -2.14 22.62
C ALA A 213 5.88 -3.34 23.02
N SER A 214 5.32 -4.55 23.05
CA SER A 214 6.07 -5.78 23.34
C SER A 214 6.83 -6.36 22.13
N ILE A 215 6.59 -5.85 20.92
CA ILE A 215 7.29 -6.31 19.72
C ILE A 215 8.72 -5.76 19.77
N ALA A 216 9.71 -6.65 19.73
CA ALA A 216 11.11 -6.27 19.72
C ALA A 216 11.43 -5.49 18.43
N GLN A 217 12.18 -4.39 18.56
CA GLN A 217 12.67 -3.67 17.40
C GLN A 217 13.94 -4.35 16.87
N PRO A 218 13.95 -4.80 15.60
CA PRO A 218 15.17 -5.34 15.02
C PRO A 218 16.19 -4.22 14.76
N PRO A 219 17.48 -4.54 14.72
CA PRO A 219 18.44 -3.66 14.08
C PRO A 219 18.10 -3.53 12.58
N VAL A 220 18.11 -2.30 12.08
CA VAL A 220 17.92 -2.00 10.65
C VAL A 220 19.28 -1.94 9.98
N ASP A 221 19.42 -2.58 8.82
CA ASP A 221 20.64 -2.49 8.00
C ASP A 221 20.80 -1.04 7.50
N PRO A 222 21.97 -0.40 7.69
CA PRO A 222 22.18 1.01 7.38
C PRO A 222 22.11 1.36 5.89
N LEU A 223 22.06 0.37 4.99
CA LEU A 223 21.89 0.58 3.55
C LEU A 223 20.41 0.57 3.13
N ALA A 224 19.49 0.13 3.99
CA ALA A 224 18.07 0.41 3.81
C ALA A 224 17.77 1.88 4.12
N ASN A 225 16.60 2.37 3.71
CA ASN A 225 16.18 3.75 3.97
C ASN A 225 17.22 4.80 3.51
N ALA A 226 17.95 4.55 2.42
CA ALA A 226 19.10 5.36 2.00
C ALA A 226 18.79 6.87 1.85
N TRP A 227 17.52 7.22 1.65
CA TRP A 227 17.03 8.61 1.66
C TRP A 227 17.32 9.36 2.97
N GLU A 228 17.42 8.68 4.12
CA GLU A 228 17.81 9.27 5.41
C GLU A 228 19.23 9.83 5.39
N HIS A 229 20.05 9.34 4.48
CA HIS A 229 21.46 9.71 4.31
C HIS A 229 21.68 10.58 3.06
N GLY A 230 20.59 11.08 2.46
CA GLY A 230 20.63 11.93 1.26
C GLY A 230 20.79 11.15 -0.05
N GLU A 231 20.83 9.82 -0.01
CA GLU A 231 20.85 8.97 -1.21
C GLU A 231 19.42 8.78 -1.73
N VAL A 232 18.97 9.79 -2.48
CA VAL A 232 17.66 9.77 -3.14
C VAL A 232 17.77 9.07 -4.50
N ILE A 233 17.02 7.97 -4.66
CA ILE A 233 16.95 7.25 -5.93
C ILE A 233 15.66 7.61 -6.68
N ARG A 234 15.82 8.01 -7.94
CA ARG A 234 14.72 8.26 -8.89
C ARG A 234 15.05 7.67 -10.25
N LEU A 235 14.03 7.17 -10.95
CA LEU A 235 14.20 6.79 -12.34
C LEU A 235 14.36 8.04 -13.20
N GLN A 236 15.16 7.93 -14.25
CA GLN A 236 15.30 8.95 -15.27
C GLN A 236 14.95 8.34 -16.62
N ARG A 237 14.09 9.02 -17.39
CA ARG A 237 13.84 8.64 -18.78
C ARG A 237 15.09 8.97 -19.61
N VAL A 238 15.71 7.95 -20.19
CA VAL A 238 16.84 8.10 -21.12
C VAL A 238 16.39 7.82 -22.55
N ARG A 239 16.92 8.58 -23.52
CA ARG A 239 16.78 8.27 -24.94
C ARG A 239 17.91 7.31 -25.31
N LEU A 240 17.58 6.08 -25.68
CA LEU A 240 18.55 5.15 -26.22
C LEU A 240 18.81 5.52 -27.68
N SER A 241 20.06 5.82 -28.03
CA SER A 241 20.44 6.13 -29.40
C SER A 241 20.71 4.86 -30.19
N ALA A 242 19.67 4.33 -30.85
CA ALA A 242 19.79 3.42 -31.99
C ALA A 242 18.48 3.38 -32.82
N GLU A 243 18.16 4.46 -33.54
CA GLU A 243 17.55 4.52 -34.90
C GLU A 243 17.17 5.97 -35.29
N PRO A 244 17.13 6.33 -36.59
CA PRO A 244 17.27 7.71 -37.10
C PRO A 244 16.06 8.63 -36.82
N PRO A 245 16.21 9.96 -36.96
CA PRO A 245 15.22 10.92 -36.49
C PRO A 245 13.97 10.92 -37.36
N GLN A 246 12.94 10.19 -36.94
CA GLN A 246 11.57 10.52 -37.29
C GLN A 246 10.58 9.92 -36.27
N ALA A 247 10.23 10.71 -35.26
CA ALA A 247 8.92 10.68 -34.63
C ALA A 247 8.79 11.94 -33.77
N ASP A 248 7.97 12.86 -34.29
CA ASP A 248 7.57 14.11 -33.69
C ASP A 248 6.91 13.95 -32.31
N GLU A 249 7.06 15.00 -31.50
CA GLU A 249 6.17 15.41 -30.40
C GLU A 249 5.71 14.32 -29.39
N ILE A 250 6.60 13.95 -28.46
CA ILE A 250 6.16 13.52 -27.12
C ILE A 250 6.37 14.70 -26.18
N GLY A 251 5.28 15.41 -25.88
CA GLY A 251 5.25 16.52 -24.91
C GLY A 251 5.77 16.09 -23.52
N PRO A 252 6.08 17.05 -22.63
CA PRO A 252 6.62 16.74 -21.31
C PRO A 252 5.57 15.96 -20.51
N ALA A 253 5.85 14.68 -20.25
CA ALA A 253 5.00 13.80 -19.44
C ALA A 253 5.02 14.18 -17.93
N GLU A 254 5.80 15.19 -17.55
CA GLU A 254 5.91 15.69 -16.19
C GLU A 254 5.21 17.02 -16.05
N VAL A 255 4.03 16.98 -15.43
CA VAL A 255 3.46 18.14 -14.75
C VAL A 255 3.95 18.03 -13.30
N HIS A 256 4.88 18.90 -12.91
CA HIS A 256 5.25 19.14 -11.51
C HIS A 256 4.11 19.94 -10.86
N GLU A 257 3.05 19.26 -10.47
CA GLU A 257 2.03 19.83 -9.58
C GLU A 257 2.30 19.34 -8.16
N ARG A 258 2.40 20.29 -7.22
CA ARG A 258 2.38 20.00 -5.79
C ARG A 258 1.07 19.30 -5.49
N GLY A 259 1.12 18.13 -4.85
CA GLY A 259 -0.06 17.37 -4.46
C GLY A 259 -1.05 18.26 -3.71
N LYS A 260 -2.34 18.14 -4.07
CA LYS A 260 -3.40 18.91 -3.42
C LYS A 260 -3.88 18.16 -2.19
N LEU A 261 -3.13 18.27 -1.10
CA LEU A 261 -3.49 17.72 0.21
C LEU A 261 -4.95 18.03 0.62
N GLY A 262 -5.46 19.21 0.24
CA GLY A 262 -6.86 19.60 0.46
C GLY A 262 -7.89 18.73 -0.26
N GLU A 263 -7.62 18.25 -1.48
CA GLU A 263 -8.54 17.39 -2.23
C GLU A 263 -8.53 15.95 -1.69
N GLN A 264 -7.37 15.47 -1.22
CA GLN A 264 -7.25 14.18 -0.53
C GLN A 264 -8.06 14.17 0.78
N LEU A 265 -7.98 15.26 1.57
CA LEU A 265 -8.73 15.39 2.82
C LEU A 265 -10.25 15.51 2.59
N GLN A 266 -10.70 16.23 1.55
CA GLN A 266 -12.13 16.34 1.22
C GLN A 266 -12.73 15.00 0.75
N ARG A 267 -12.00 14.22 -0.04
CA ARG A 267 -12.45 12.89 -0.49
C ARG A 267 -12.39 11.83 0.62
N SER A 268 -11.65 12.11 1.70
CA SER A 268 -11.58 11.28 2.90
C SER A 268 -12.77 11.42 3.88
N GLY A 269 -13.75 12.28 3.56
CA GLY A 269 -14.98 12.43 4.35
C GLY A 269 -14.87 13.39 5.54
N VAL A 270 -13.94 14.35 5.50
CA VAL A 270 -13.88 15.46 6.47
C VAL A 270 -14.49 16.71 5.83
N PRO A 271 -15.45 17.40 6.48
CA PRO A 271 -15.95 18.68 6.00
C PRO A 271 -14.87 19.76 5.94
#